data_AF-A0A2D7M0C0-F1
#
_entry.id   AF-A0A2D7M0C0-F1
#
_cell.length_a   1.000
_cell.length_b   1.000
_cell.length_c   1.000
_cell.angle_alpha   90.00
_cell.angle_beta   90.00
_cell.angle_gamma   90.00
#
_symmetry.space_group_name_H-M   'P 1'
#
loop_
_entity.id
_entity.type
_entity.pdbx_description
1 polymer ?
#
loop_
_entity_poly.entity_id
_entity_poly.type
_entity_poly.pdbx_seq_one_letter_code
_entity_poly.pdbx_strand_id
1 'polypeptide(L)'
;MEFYDFLTISAADVISRASKSGYIFRAEPSAPQLRFGTGNIKHPCLSGPNTGTGEDHGAVLNSSQIQASKSPNFRNGRSQEKLGFWWGFLFLLGSTIFGNTSFAQVSGSVVDSNSGLPLPGVRVTLQATNIHTVTATDGTFSLPTVSGLGLKIVGAQKGYFNGVAIIDTPQSGAVISLDPVIAADDPGYNFVTPFQCAVCHPVQFEQWADSRMSHTGLNTWVYDLYDGTGTAGGNGGFVYLRDSVHAGVAPDGSCASCHQPEGWIEQPFTPLAPLSGPPTDAQERGVSCETCHKIADVDESQLDATGFIPGAVTVQRPDTSGLIDQVMYGLLGDVDFVVQNQMRGSLQPQLAAEACAVCHEYNSDPDHDNDFNEPSSIPAQETYSEWKNSPYGDPTHALFQTCVDCHMTPFATEPVDACAALFPPLLRAPSTVHGHDIQGTTPTFLENAVTLTLNASQVGDELAIDAEILNDQTGHSVPSGVTLRNMILKISATDAQGTVLSQNSGD
;
A
#
# COMPACT_ATOMS: atom_id res chain seq x y z
N MET A 1 -3.53 32.48 9.28
CA MET A 1 -3.41 31.16 9.94
C MET A 1 -2.24 30.49 9.27
N GLU A 2 -1.11 30.35 9.97
CA GLU A 2 0.11 29.72 9.47
C GLU A 2 -0.01 28.20 9.65
N PHE A 3 -0.01 27.43 8.57
CA PHE A 3 0.19 25.98 8.64
C PHE A 3 0.94 25.51 7.39
N TYR A 4 2.26 25.68 7.43
CA TYR A 4 3.17 24.77 6.76
C TYR A 4 3.45 23.66 7.78
N ASP A 5 3.25 22.39 7.41
CA ASP A 5 3.76 21.29 8.22
C ASP A 5 5.29 21.30 8.11
N PHE A 6 5.94 22.06 8.98
CA PHE A 6 7.39 22.04 9.13
C PHE A 6 7.78 20.78 9.90
N LEU A 7 8.37 19.81 9.21
CA LEU A 7 9.13 18.76 9.86
C LEU A 7 10.34 19.40 10.57
N THR A 8 10.22 19.66 11.87
CA THR A 8 11.31 20.21 12.68
C THR A 8 11.98 19.05 13.43
N ILE A 9 13.05 18.49 12.86
CA ILE A 9 13.85 17.47 13.55
C ILE A 9 14.87 18.20 14.43
N SER A 10 14.70 18.18 15.76
CA SER A 10 15.68 18.74 16.70
C SER A 10 16.53 17.62 17.29
N ALA A 11 17.83 17.62 17.03
CA ALA A 11 18.78 16.84 17.82
C ALA A 11 19.18 17.67 19.05
N ALA A 12 18.81 17.21 20.24
CA ALA A 12 19.23 17.85 21.49
C ALA A 12 20.48 17.15 22.03
N ASP A 13 21.66 17.71 21.75
CA ASP A 13 22.90 17.35 22.45
C ASP A 13 23.30 18.45 23.42
N VAL A 14 23.34 18.10 24.72
CA VAL A 14 23.79 18.97 25.80
C VAL A 14 25.33 19.03 25.79
N ILE A 15 25.89 20.03 25.10
CA ILE A 15 27.32 20.32 25.21
C ILE A 15 27.55 21.25 26.41
N SER A 16 28.04 20.68 27.52
CA SER A 16 28.52 21.48 28.65
C SER A 16 29.99 21.84 28.48
N ARG A 17 30.28 23.14 28.63
CA ARG A 17 31.59 23.83 28.83
C ARG A 17 32.40 24.21 27.58
N ALA A 18 32.40 25.51 27.26
CA ALA A 18 33.60 26.37 27.31
C ALA A 18 33.22 27.85 27.18
N SER A 19 33.86 28.69 27.99
CA SER A 19 33.60 30.12 28.14
C SER A 19 34.21 30.96 26.99
N LYS A 20 33.48 32.01 26.59
CA LYS A 20 33.97 33.26 25.98
C LYS A 20 34.86 33.11 24.73
N SER A 21 34.24 33.17 23.55
CA SER A 21 34.58 34.02 22.40
C SER A 21 33.60 33.71 21.25
N GLY A 22 33.29 34.69 20.41
CA GLY A 22 32.23 34.61 19.39
C GLY A 22 32.53 33.55 18.33
N TYR A 23 31.52 32.74 18.00
CA TYR A 23 31.68 31.62 17.08
C TYR A 23 31.25 31.94 15.64
N ILE A 24 32.12 31.51 14.74
CA ILE A 24 32.02 31.31 13.29
C ILE A 24 31.05 30.17 12.88
N PHE A 25 30.51 29.98 11.67
CA PHE A 25 29.86 28.71 11.25
C PHE A 25 30.14 28.44 9.80
N ARG A 26 30.41 27.19 9.47
CA ARG A 26 30.68 26.78 8.10
C ARG A 26 30.11 25.39 7.82
N ALA A 27 29.16 25.31 6.89
CA ALA A 27 28.82 24.07 6.20
C ALA A 27 29.59 23.98 4.88
N GLU A 28 30.08 22.78 4.53
CA GLU A 28 30.67 22.50 3.22
C GLU A 28 29.71 21.63 2.39
N PRO A 29 29.55 21.89 1.08
CA PRO A 29 28.67 21.10 0.23
C PRO A 29 29.35 19.81 -0.22
N SER A 30 28.74 18.66 0.07
CA SER A 30 29.03 17.40 -0.64
C SER A 30 27.91 17.09 -1.62
N ALA A 31 28.26 16.72 -2.85
CA ALA A 31 27.30 16.31 -3.89
C ALA A 31 26.42 15.15 -3.39
N PRO A 32 25.11 15.13 -3.73
CA PRO A 32 24.22 14.05 -3.33
C PRO A 32 24.69 12.74 -3.97
N GLN A 33 25.07 11.78 -3.12
CA GLN A 33 25.28 10.39 -3.51
C GLN A 33 24.18 9.59 -2.83
N LEU A 34 23.22 9.10 -3.61
CA LEU A 34 22.26 8.09 -3.15
C LEU A 34 23.05 6.86 -2.67
N ARG A 35 23.07 6.62 -1.36
CA ARG A 35 23.67 5.43 -0.76
C ARG A 35 22.63 4.74 0.12
N PHE A 36 22.13 3.60 -0.34
CA PHE A 36 21.25 2.75 0.45
C PHE A 36 22.08 2.05 1.55
N GLY A 37 21.79 2.35 2.81
CA GLY A 37 22.44 1.77 3.98
C GLY A 37 21.73 0.52 4.49
N THR A 38 22.48 -0.54 4.80
CA THR A 38 21.95 -1.76 5.43
C THR A 38 22.06 -1.65 6.96
N GLY A 39 21.14 -0.91 7.59
CA GLY A 39 21.03 -0.80 9.05
C GLY A 39 19.83 -1.56 9.59
N ASN A 40 19.99 -2.29 10.71
CA ASN A 40 18.88 -2.91 11.44
C ASN A 40 18.05 -1.82 12.15
N ILE A 41 17.17 -1.14 11.42
CA ILE A 41 16.17 -0.22 11.96
C ILE A 41 14.79 -0.84 11.71
N LYS A 42 13.89 -0.76 12.70
CA LYS A 42 12.50 -1.23 12.54
C LYS A 42 11.81 -0.35 11.51
N HIS A 43 11.60 -0.89 10.31
CA HIS A 43 10.98 -0.20 9.20
C HIS A 43 9.46 -0.02 9.44
N PRO A 44 8.86 1.15 9.22
CA PRO A 44 7.43 1.38 9.45
C PRO A 44 6.52 0.38 8.72
N CYS A 45 6.84 0.08 7.44
CA CYS A 45 6.15 -0.95 6.65
C CYS A 45 6.38 -2.41 7.11
N LEU A 46 7.38 -2.69 7.96
CA LEU A 46 7.69 -4.05 8.44
C LEU A 46 7.32 -4.25 9.93
N SER A 47 6.93 -3.17 10.61
CA SER A 47 6.40 -3.25 11.97
C SER A 47 4.91 -3.58 11.94
N GLY A 48 4.54 -4.75 12.47
CA GLY A 48 3.13 -5.12 12.70
C GLY A 48 2.39 -4.13 13.62
N PRO A 49 1.06 -4.28 13.73
CA PRO A 49 0.17 -3.23 14.26
C PRO A 49 0.62 -2.72 15.63
N ASN A 50 0.90 -1.42 15.67
CA ASN A 50 1.27 -0.70 16.87
C ASN A 50 -0.03 -0.36 17.62
N THR A 51 -0.36 -1.12 18.66
CA THR A 51 -1.53 -0.83 19.52
C THR A 51 -1.22 0.38 20.41
N GLY A 52 -1.36 1.58 19.88
CA GLY A 52 -1.30 2.84 20.63
C GLY A 52 -2.71 3.30 21.01
N THR A 53 -3.20 2.86 22.16
CA THR A 53 -4.39 3.46 22.79
C THR A 53 -4.06 4.88 23.27
N GLY A 54 -4.89 5.85 22.90
CA GLY A 54 -4.86 7.20 23.44
C GLY A 54 -5.35 7.30 24.88
N GLU A 55 -5.04 8.46 25.47
CA GLU A 55 -5.53 9.08 26.72
C GLU A 55 -4.81 8.77 28.05
N ASP A 56 -4.01 9.77 28.47
CA ASP A 56 -4.28 10.69 29.59
C ASP A 56 -3.32 10.82 30.78
N HIS A 57 -3.03 12.11 31.05
CA HIS A 57 -2.69 12.79 32.30
C HIS A 57 -1.43 12.42 33.12
N GLY A 58 -0.73 13.48 33.54
CA GLY A 58 0.58 13.42 34.16
C GLY A 58 0.61 12.96 35.61
N ALA A 59 1.74 12.36 35.97
CA ALA A 59 2.26 12.36 37.33
C ALA A 59 3.78 12.13 37.30
N VAL A 60 4.50 13.09 37.86
CA VAL A 60 5.92 13.02 38.23
C VAL A 60 6.11 11.93 39.27
N LEU A 61 6.94 10.91 39.03
CA LEU A 61 7.61 10.18 40.11
C LEU A 61 9.01 9.67 39.73
N ASN A 62 9.88 9.81 40.72
CA ASN A 62 11.34 9.67 40.73
C ASN A 62 11.87 8.25 40.51
N SER A 63 13.12 8.24 40.03
CA SER A 63 14.16 7.21 40.12
C SER A 63 13.99 6.12 41.20
N SER A 64 14.26 4.87 40.84
CA SER A 64 15.44 4.11 41.33
C SER A 64 15.37 2.61 41.00
N GLN A 65 16.56 1.97 41.03
CA GLN A 65 16.84 0.54 41.19
C GLN A 65 16.91 -0.32 39.92
N ILE A 66 18.14 -0.38 39.38
CA ILE A 66 18.68 -1.47 38.57
C ILE A 66 18.95 -2.68 39.48
N GLN A 67 18.41 -3.86 39.15
CA GLN A 67 18.98 -5.14 39.59
C GLN A 67 18.94 -6.18 38.46
N ALA A 68 20.13 -6.62 38.08
CA ALA A 68 20.39 -7.73 37.18
C ALA A 68 20.14 -9.07 37.88
N SER A 69 19.48 -10.02 37.19
CA SER A 69 19.44 -11.42 37.61
C SER A 69 20.15 -12.31 36.57
N LYS A 70 21.02 -13.17 37.10
CA LYS A 70 21.87 -14.13 36.38
C LYS A 70 21.12 -15.46 36.23
N SER A 71 21.16 -16.06 35.05
CA SER A 71 20.80 -17.47 34.82
C SER A 71 21.99 -18.40 35.08
N PRO A 72 21.80 -19.62 35.63
CA PRO A 72 22.89 -20.55 35.86
C PRO A 72 23.10 -21.57 34.72
N ASN A 73 24.37 -21.87 34.49
CA ASN A 73 24.93 -22.89 33.60
C ASN A 73 24.53 -24.32 33.97
N PHE A 74 24.21 -25.14 32.95
CA PHE A 74 24.25 -26.60 33.03
C PHE A 74 25.62 -27.12 32.62
N ARG A 75 26.25 -27.93 33.50
CA ARG A 75 27.46 -28.71 33.23
C ARG A 75 27.07 -30.08 32.70
N ASN A 76 27.68 -30.52 31.60
CA ASN A 76 27.76 -31.93 31.20
C ASN A 76 29.23 -32.34 31.12
N GLY A 77 29.58 -33.49 31.70
CA GLY A 77 30.94 -34.01 31.70
C GLY A 77 31.01 -35.53 31.86
N ARG A 78 31.84 -36.12 30.98
CA ARG A 78 32.53 -37.44 31.04
C ARG A 78 31.63 -38.67 30.87
N SER A 79 32.03 -39.80 30.26
CA SER A 79 33.29 -40.30 29.66
C SER A 79 32.89 -41.59 28.88
N GLN A 80 33.25 -41.76 27.62
CA GLN A 80 34.39 -42.55 27.13
C GLN A 80 34.60 -43.92 27.82
N GLU A 81 34.12 -45.00 27.18
CA GLU A 81 34.73 -46.32 27.25
C GLU A 81 34.80 -46.95 25.84
N LYS A 82 35.96 -47.54 25.56
CA LYS A 82 36.36 -48.21 24.33
C LYS A 82 36.11 -49.70 24.45
N LEU A 83 35.62 -50.35 23.40
CA LEU A 83 35.90 -51.76 23.11
C LEU A 83 35.77 -51.98 21.60
N GLY A 84 36.86 -52.47 21.00
CA GLY A 84 36.93 -52.81 19.59
C GLY A 84 36.68 -54.30 19.36
N PHE A 85 36.15 -54.63 18.18
CA PHE A 85 36.26 -55.95 17.57
C PHE A 85 36.18 -55.81 16.04
N TRP A 86 37.09 -56.47 15.34
CA TRP A 86 37.23 -56.50 13.89
C TRP A 86 36.40 -57.62 13.24
N TRP A 87 35.86 -57.37 12.04
CA TRP A 87 36.12 -58.06 10.75
C TRP A 87 34.92 -57.85 9.80
N GLY A 88 35.23 -57.47 8.56
CA GLY A 88 34.30 -56.84 7.63
C GLY A 88 33.34 -57.75 6.87
N PHE A 89 32.38 -57.15 6.19
CA PHE A 89 31.61 -57.74 5.10
C PHE A 89 31.02 -56.64 4.19
N LEU A 90 31.26 -56.80 2.87
CA LEU A 90 30.60 -56.22 1.70
C LEU A 90 30.03 -54.79 1.73
N PHE A 91 30.70 -53.87 1.02
CA PHE A 91 30.08 -52.67 0.46
C PHE A 91 29.21 -53.04 -0.75
N LEU A 92 27.89 -53.15 -0.53
CA LEU A 92 26.88 -52.92 -1.55
C LEU A 92 26.43 -51.46 -1.38
N LEU A 93 26.91 -50.57 -2.26
CA LEU A 93 26.34 -49.22 -2.40
C LEU A 93 24.92 -49.36 -2.95
N GLY A 94 23.96 -49.59 -2.05
CA GLY A 94 22.57 -49.27 -2.29
C GLY A 94 22.40 -47.77 -2.14
N SER A 95 22.40 -47.04 -3.24
CA SER A 95 21.96 -45.65 -3.27
C SER A 95 20.46 -45.61 -3.01
N THR A 96 20.05 -45.60 -1.73
CA THR A 96 18.70 -45.19 -1.36
C THR A 96 18.61 -43.69 -1.56
N ILE A 97 18.21 -43.31 -2.77
CA ILE A 97 17.57 -42.02 -3.02
C ILE A 97 16.28 -42.05 -2.22
N PHE A 98 16.29 -41.48 -1.01
CA PHE A 98 15.06 -41.03 -0.37
C PHE A 98 14.57 -39.83 -1.18
N GLY A 99 13.91 -40.12 -2.32
CA GLY A 99 13.03 -39.15 -2.94
C GLY A 99 11.90 -38.94 -1.94
N ASN A 100 11.94 -37.84 -1.20
CA ASN A 100 10.73 -37.27 -0.61
C ASN A 100 9.85 -36.78 -1.77
N THR A 101 9.24 -37.72 -2.50
CA THR A 101 8.09 -37.41 -3.34
C THR A 101 6.97 -37.11 -2.37
N SER A 102 6.83 -35.84 -1.99
CA SER A 102 5.58 -35.34 -1.44
C SER A 102 4.52 -35.65 -2.49
N PHE A 103 3.73 -36.71 -2.28
CA PHE A 103 2.64 -37.03 -3.19
C PHE A 103 1.71 -35.81 -3.25
N ALA A 104 1.31 -35.41 -4.45
CA ALA A 104 0.18 -34.52 -4.65
C ALA A 104 -1.02 -35.11 -3.91
N GLN A 105 -1.44 -34.54 -2.78
CA GLN A 105 -2.66 -35.00 -2.10
C GLN A 105 -3.90 -34.43 -2.78
N VAL A 106 -3.79 -33.28 -3.44
CA VAL A 106 -4.81 -32.77 -4.34
C VAL A 106 -4.17 -32.44 -5.69
N SER A 107 -4.74 -32.95 -6.77
CA SER A 107 -4.36 -32.59 -8.13
C SER A 107 -5.57 -32.53 -9.04
N GLY A 108 -5.47 -31.76 -10.11
CA GLY A 108 -6.62 -31.50 -10.97
C GLY A 108 -6.29 -30.57 -12.12
N SER A 109 -7.33 -30.01 -12.70
CA SER A 109 -7.25 -28.99 -13.75
C SER A 109 -8.20 -27.84 -13.47
N VAL A 110 -7.84 -26.66 -13.96
CA VAL A 110 -8.75 -25.52 -14.02
C VAL A 110 -9.18 -25.31 -15.47
N VAL A 111 -10.48 -25.07 -15.68
CA VAL A 111 -11.07 -24.87 -17.01
C VAL A 111 -11.94 -23.62 -17.03
N ASP A 112 -12.08 -23.05 -18.22
CA ASP A 112 -13.07 -22.03 -18.55
C ASP A 112 -14.46 -22.68 -18.60
N SER A 113 -15.43 -22.14 -17.88
CA SER A 113 -16.75 -22.77 -17.74
C SER A 113 -17.58 -22.76 -19.01
N ASN A 114 -17.35 -21.80 -19.90
CA ASN A 114 -18.11 -21.64 -21.15
C ASN A 114 -17.59 -22.58 -22.25
N SER A 115 -16.27 -22.67 -22.39
CA SER A 115 -15.61 -23.41 -23.46
C SER A 115 -15.12 -24.80 -23.05
N GLY A 116 -14.94 -25.04 -21.75
CA GLY A 116 -14.32 -26.26 -21.21
C GLY A 116 -12.82 -26.36 -21.48
N LEU A 117 -12.19 -25.30 -22.01
CA LEU A 117 -10.77 -25.28 -22.32
C LEU A 117 -9.93 -25.12 -21.04
N PRO A 118 -8.72 -25.71 -20.96
CA PRO A 118 -7.84 -25.55 -19.82
C PRO A 118 -7.33 -24.11 -19.67
N LEU A 119 -7.25 -23.64 -18.43
CA LEU A 119 -6.77 -22.31 -18.09
C LEU A 119 -5.36 -22.35 -17.47
N PRO A 120 -4.32 -21.83 -18.16
CA PRO A 120 -2.97 -21.74 -17.63
C PRO A 120 -2.79 -20.49 -16.75
N GLY A 121 -1.86 -20.55 -15.79
CA GLY A 121 -1.53 -19.40 -14.94
C GLY A 121 -2.55 -19.09 -13.84
N VAL A 122 -3.55 -19.94 -13.62
CA VAL A 122 -4.56 -19.77 -12.56
C VAL A 122 -3.90 -19.98 -11.21
N ARG A 123 -4.12 -19.06 -10.28
CA ARG A 123 -3.76 -19.23 -8.87
C ARG A 123 -4.75 -20.19 -8.21
N VAL A 124 -4.26 -21.34 -7.72
CA VAL A 124 -5.07 -22.35 -7.03
C VAL A 124 -4.68 -22.39 -5.56
N THR A 125 -5.58 -21.98 -4.68
CA THR A 125 -5.32 -21.70 -3.26
C THR A 125 -6.21 -22.55 -2.36
N LEU A 126 -5.64 -23.10 -1.28
CA LEU A 126 -6.44 -23.62 -0.17
C LEU A 126 -7.01 -22.44 0.62
N GLN A 127 -8.34 -22.35 0.70
CA GLN A 127 -9.03 -21.21 1.29
C GLN A 127 -8.51 -20.82 2.68
N ALA A 128 -8.40 -19.51 2.91
CA ALA A 128 -7.93 -18.84 4.12
C ALA A 128 -6.50 -19.21 4.54
N THR A 129 -5.68 -19.67 3.59
CA THR A 129 -4.26 -19.99 3.81
C THR A 129 -3.38 -19.38 2.72
N ASN A 130 -2.07 -19.38 2.96
CA ASN A 130 -1.08 -19.02 1.95
C ASN A 130 -0.63 -20.22 1.08
N ILE A 131 -1.22 -21.40 1.27
CA ILE A 131 -0.89 -22.60 0.51
C ILE A 131 -1.56 -22.49 -0.86
N HIS A 132 -0.76 -22.24 -1.90
CA HIS A 132 -1.23 -22.13 -3.26
C HIS A 132 -0.23 -22.70 -4.26
N THR A 133 -0.70 -22.88 -5.48
CA THR A 133 0.08 -23.26 -6.65
C THR A 133 -0.46 -22.49 -7.87
N VAL A 134 0.18 -22.65 -9.02
CA VAL A 134 -0.24 -22.06 -10.29
C VAL A 134 -0.45 -23.17 -11.31
N THR A 135 -1.50 -23.07 -12.14
CA THR A 135 -1.72 -24.07 -13.19
C THR A 135 -0.64 -24.03 -14.26
N ALA A 136 -0.26 -25.20 -14.75
CA ALA A 136 0.62 -25.36 -15.90
C ALA A 136 -0.08 -24.95 -17.21
N THR A 137 0.66 -24.99 -18.33
CA THR A 137 0.14 -24.61 -19.66
C THR A 137 -1.06 -25.43 -20.13
N ASP A 138 -1.22 -26.64 -19.61
CA ASP A 138 -2.35 -27.53 -19.88
C ASP A 138 -3.49 -27.40 -18.85
N GLY A 139 -3.43 -26.37 -18.00
CA GLY A 139 -4.41 -26.08 -16.95
C GLY A 139 -4.30 -26.97 -15.72
N THR A 140 -3.33 -27.89 -15.65
CA THR A 140 -3.20 -28.81 -14.51
C THR A 140 -2.53 -28.15 -13.30
N PHE A 141 -2.90 -28.60 -12.09
CA PHE A 141 -2.28 -28.15 -10.84
C PHE A 141 -2.03 -29.32 -9.88
N SER A 142 -1.15 -29.07 -8.91
CA SER A 142 -0.83 -30.00 -7.82
C SER A 142 -0.57 -29.25 -6.51
N LEU A 143 -1.24 -29.69 -5.44
CA LEU A 143 -1.07 -29.22 -4.06
C LEU A 143 -0.65 -30.42 -3.17
N PRO A 144 0.66 -30.61 -2.94
CA PRO A 144 1.16 -31.83 -2.31
C PRO A 144 1.15 -31.82 -0.78
N THR A 145 0.93 -30.68 -0.15
CA THR A 145 1.02 -30.50 1.32
C THR A 145 -0.34 -30.24 1.97
N VAL A 146 -1.44 -30.60 1.32
CA VAL A 146 -2.81 -30.33 1.77
C VAL A 146 -3.48 -31.64 2.18
N SER A 147 -4.03 -31.72 3.39
CA SER A 147 -4.72 -32.92 3.90
C SER A 147 -5.95 -32.55 4.72
N GLY A 148 -7.07 -33.25 4.56
CA GLY A 148 -8.30 -33.02 5.29
C GLY A 148 -9.55 -33.49 4.56
N LEU A 149 -10.71 -33.14 5.11
CA LEU A 149 -12.03 -33.38 4.53
C LEU A 149 -12.73 -32.04 4.29
N GLY A 150 -13.57 -31.96 3.25
CA GLY A 150 -14.36 -30.78 2.93
C GLY A 150 -13.53 -29.53 2.63
N LEU A 151 -12.30 -29.70 2.13
CA LEU A 151 -11.40 -28.60 1.84
C LEU A 151 -11.89 -27.80 0.64
N LYS A 152 -11.93 -26.48 0.76
CA LYS A 152 -12.22 -25.58 -0.36
C LYS A 152 -10.92 -25.22 -1.08
N ILE A 153 -10.78 -25.70 -2.30
CA ILE A 153 -9.68 -25.36 -3.21
C ILE A 153 -10.22 -24.39 -4.26
N VAL A 154 -9.72 -23.17 -4.26
CA VAL A 154 -10.24 -22.06 -5.05
C VAL A 154 -9.27 -21.74 -6.17
N GLY A 155 -9.76 -21.68 -7.40
CA GLY A 155 -9.04 -21.17 -8.57
C GLY A 155 -9.43 -19.71 -8.81
N ALA A 156 -8.44 -18.87 -9.09
CA ALA A 156 -8.63 -17.45 -9.31
C ALA A 156 -7.67 -16.91 -10.38
N GLN A 157 -8.20 -16.12 -11.30
CA GLN A 157 -7.46 -15.50 -12.40
C GLN A 157 -8.16 -14.19 -12.81
N LYS A 158 -7.37 -13.18 -13.18
CA LYS A 158 -7.90 -11.91 -13.72
C LYS A 158 -8.83 -12.18 -14.92
N GLY A 159 -9.96 -11.47 -14.96
CA GLY A 159 -11.00 -11.65 -15.99
C GLY A 159 -11.96 -12.81 -15.71
N TYR A 160 -11.79 -13.54 -14.60
CA TYR A 160 -12.67 -14.62 -14.19
C TYR A 160 -13.18 -14.40 -12.77
N PHE A 161 -14.40 -14.83 -12.50
CA PHE A 161 -14.86 -15.03 -11.14
C PHE A 161 -14.10 -16.20 -10.51
N ASN A 162 -13.81 -16.08 -9.22
CA ASN A 162 -13.19 -17.16 -8.46
C ASN A 162 -14.13 -18.38 -8.45
N GLY A 163 -13.57 -19.57 -8.65
CA GLY A 163 -14.29 -20.85 -8.67
C GLY A 163 -13.73 -21.81 -7.64
N VAL A 164 -14.55 -22.73 -7.13
CA VAL A 164 -14.19 -23.61 -6.01
C VAL A 164 -14.51 -25.07 -6.27
N ALA A 165 -13.64 -25.95 -5.78
CA ALA A 165 -13.91 -27.37 -5.61
C ALA A 165 -13.82 -27.76 -4.13
N ILE A 166 -14.79 -28.53 -3.64
CA ILE A 166 -14.79 -29.09 -2.29
C ILE A 166 -14.19 -30.49 -2.36
N ILE A 167 -13.13 -30.74 -1.58
CA ILE A 167 -12.25 -31.90 -1.75
C ILE A 167 -11.96 -32.59 -0.42
N ASP A 168 -12.04 -33.93 -0.44
CA ASP A 168 -11.49 -34.82 0.57
C ASP A 168 -10.15 -35.38 0.08
N THR A 169 -9.11 -35.40 0.93
CA THR A 169 -7.78 -35.87 0.52
C THR A 169 -7.57 -37.36 0.80
N PRO A 170 -6.88 -38.11 -0.07
CA PRO A 170 -6.29 -37.66 -1.33
C PRO A 170 -7.32 -37.59 -2.47
N GLN A 171 -7.17 -36.62 -3.37
CA GLN A 171 -7.98 -36.46 -4.57
C GLN A 171 -7.13 -36.16 -5.79
N SER A 172 -7.42 -36.85 -6.89
CA SER A 172 -6.79 -36.61 -8.19
C SER A 172 -7.86 -36.38 -9.26
N GLY A 173 -7.55 -35.51 -10.23
CA GLY A 173 -8.50 -35.18 -11.30
C GLY A 173 -9.66 -34.29 -10.82
N ALA A 174 -9.45 -33.49 -9.77
CA ALA A 174 -10.39 -32.43 -9.42
C ALA A 174 -10.52 -31.44 -10.59
N VAL A 175 -11.72 -30.91 -10.81
CA VAL A 175 -11.95 -29.87 -11.82
C VAL A 175 -12.46 -28.64 -11.11
N ILE A 176 -11.77 -27.51 -11.31
CA ILE A 176 -12.25 -26.19 -10.90
C ILE A 176 -12.67 -25.48 -12.19
N SER A 177 -13.90 -24.98 -12.22
CA SER A 177 -14.45 -24.26 -13.36
C SER A 177 -14.51 -22.78 -13.02
N LEU A 178 -13.97 -21.92 -13.88
CA LEU A 178 -14.02 -20.47 -13.70
C LEU A 178 -14.98 -19.84 -14.71
N ASP A 179 -15.90 -19.01 -14.22
CA ASP A 179 -16.79 -18.23 -15.08
C ASP A 179 -16.11 -16.93 -15.49
N PRO A 180 -16.04 -16.60 -16.79
CA PRO A 180 -15.49 -15.32 -17.21
C PRO A 180 -16.37 -14.18 -16.68
N VAL A 181 -15.72 -13.10 -16.23
CA VAL A 181 -16.43 -11.87 -15.90
C VAL A 181 -16.89 -11.24 -17.21
N ILE A 182 -18.19 -11.00 -17.33
CA ILE A 182 -18.74 -10.36 -18.53
C ILE A 182 -18.30 -8.88 -18.52
N ALA A 183 -17.72 -8.43 -19.63
CA ALA A 183 -17.39 -7.03 -19.86
C ALA A 183 -18.65 -6.17 -20.09
N ALA A 184 -19.53 -6.11 -19.10
CA ALA A 184 -20.74 -5.30 -19.09
C ALA A 184 -20.48 -3.92 -18.49
N ASP A 185 -20.81 -2.88 -19.24
CA ASP A 185 -20.74 -1.50 -18.79
C ASP A 185 -22.13 -0.86 -18.92
N ASP A 186 -22.93 -0.91 -17.86
CA ASP A 186 -24.26 -0.32 -17.79
C ASP A 186 -24.14 1.17 -17.45
N PRO A 187 -24.48 2.10 -18.37
CA PRO A 187 -24.45 3.53 -18.09
C PRO A 187 -25.44 3.95 -17.00
N GLY A 188 -26.45 3.12 -16.70
CA GLY A 188 -27.41 3.33 -15.62
C GLY A 188 -26.97 2.72 -14.28
N TYR A 189 -25.75 2.19 -14.19
CA TYR A 189 -25.22 1.62 -12.96
C TYR A 189 -25.15 2.67 -11.86
N ASN A 190 -25.72 2.32 -10.70
CA ASN A 190 -25.63 3.14 -9.52
C ASN A 190 -24.65 2.50 -8.54
N PHE A 191 -23.59 3.23 -8.20
CA PHE A 191 -22.60 2.78 -7.23
C PHE A 191 -23.26 2.49 -5.88
N VAL A 192 -22.97 1.31 -5.33
CA VAL A 192 -23.51 0.91 -4.03
C VAL A 192 -22.93 1.82 -2.95
N THR A 193 -23.74 2.13 -1.94
CA THR A 193 -23.26 3.01 -0.87
C THR A 193 -22.22 2.25 -0.03
N PRO A 194 -21.15 2.91 0.46
CA PRO A 194 -20.19 2.27 1.36
C PRO A 194 -20.83 1.63 2.60
N PHE A 195 -21.98 2.16 3.05
CA PHE A 195 -22.76 1.58 4.14
C PHE A 195 -23.31 0.17 3.82
N GLN A 196 -23.62 -0.13 2.55
CA GLN A 196 -24.02 -1.48 2.15
C GLN A 196 -22.86 -2.48 2.31
N CYS A 197 -21.62 -2.04 2.04
CA CYS A 197 -20.42 -2.83 2.27
C CYS A 197 -20.20 -3.10 3.77
N ALA A 198 -20.53 -2.12 4.63
CA ALA A 198 -20.37 -2.21 6.10
C ALA A 198 -21.14 -3.35 6.76
N VAL A 199 -22.20 -3.88 6.11
CA VAL A 199 -22.95 -5.04 6.60
C VAL A 199 -22.06 -6.28 6.72
N CYS A 200 -21.12 -6.43 5.78
CA CYS A 200 -20.16 -7.53 5.73
C CYS A 200 -18.77 -7.10 6.23
N HIS A 201 -18.40 -5.84 5.99
CA HIS A 201 -17.05 -5.30 6.21
C HIS A 201 -17.08 -4.07 7.14
N PRO A 202 -17.59 -4.19 8.38
CA PRO A 202 -17.75 -3.03 9.26
C PRO A 202 -16.42 -2.38 9.63
N VAL A 203 -15.37 -3.18 9.84
CA VAL A 203 -14.04 -2.67 10.21
C VAL A 203 -13.41 -1.87 9.07
N GLN A 204 -13.45 -2.40 7.83
CA GLN A 204 -12.91 -1.72 6.66
C GLN A 204 -13.72 -0.46 6.33
N PHE A 205 -15.03 -0.49 6.54
CA PHE A 205 -15.88 0.69 6.39
C PHE A 205 -15.47 1.81 7.37
N GLU A 206 -15.26 1.50 8.65
CA GLU A 206 -14.82 2.49 9.65
C GLU A 206 -13.44 3.05 9.29
N GLN A 207 -12.50 2.19 8.90
CA GLN A 207 -11.16 2.61 8.47
C GLN A 207 -11.20 3.52 7.24
N TRP A 208 -11.99 3.16 6.22
CA TRP A 208 -12.19 3.99 5.04
C TRP A 208 -12.84 5.32 5.40
N ALA A 209 -13.87 5.30 6.25
CA ALA A 209 -14.60 6.50 6.64
C ALA A 209 -13.66 7.53 7.29
N ASP A 210 -12.71 7.09 8.11
CA ASP A 210 -11.71 7.95 8.76
C ASP A 210 -10.50 8.30 7.85
N SER A 211 -10.36 7.65 6.70
CA SER A 211 -9.23 7.84 5.79
C SER A 211 -9.29 9.19 5.05
N ARG A 212 -8.19 9.55 4.38
CA ARG A 212 -8.21 10.68 3.43
C ARG A 212 -8.98 10.36 2.15
N MET A 213 -9.14 9.09 1.80
CA MET A 213 -9.80 8.66 0.56
C MET A 213 -11.30 8.99 0.57
N SER A 214 -11.99 8.77 1.68
CA SER A 214 -13.41 9.14 1.87
C SER A 214 -13.65 10.65 1.81
N HIS A 215 -12.64 11.45 2.12
CA HIS A 215 -12.74 12.91 2.22
C HIS A 215 -12.18 13.67 1.01
N THR A 216 -11.80 12.96 -0.06
CA THR A 216 -11.22 13.59 -1.26
C THR A 216 -12.18 14.55 -1.95
N GLY A 217 -13.47 14.22 -2.00
CA GLY A 217 -14.49 14.98 -2.73
C GLY A 217 -14.88 16.31 -2.10
N LEU A 218 -14.53 16.53 -0.83
CA LEU A 218 -14.78 17.76 -0.07
C LEU A 218 -13.49 18.40 0.47
N ASN A 219 -12.33 18.00 -0.04
CA ASN A 219 -11.05 18.52 0.41
C ASN A 219 -10.89 19.99 -0.02
N THR A 220 -10.90 20.90 0.95
CA THR A 220 -10.82 22.34 0.69
C THR A 220 -9.55 22.76 -0.05
N TRP A 221 -8.42 22.09 0.13
CA TRP A 221 -7.19 22.44 -0.60
C TRP A 221 -7.30 22.16 -2.09
N VAL A 222 -8.05 21.11 -2.47
CA VAL A 222 -8.32 20.79 -3.87
C VAL A 222 -9.19 21.87 -4.48
N TYR A 223 -10.23 22.31 -3.77
CA TYR A 223 -11.08 23.42 -4.21
C TYR A 223 -10.34 24.75 -4.27
N ASP A 224 -9.39 25.01 -3.36
CA ASP A 224 -8.53 26.19 -3.45
C ASP A 224 -7.69 26.18 -4.73
N LEU A 225 -7.16 25.02 -5.13
CA LEU A 225 -6.43 24.88 -6.39
C LEU A 225 -7.35 24.94 -7.61
N TYR A 226 -8.57 24.41 -7.51
CA TYR A 226 -9.49 24.31 -8.63
C TYR A 226 -10.26 25.62 -8.90
N ASP A 227 -11.07 26.09 -7.95
CA ASP A 227 -11.95 27.26 -8.16
C ASP A 227 -11.75 28.37 -7.11
N GLY A 228 -10.80 28.20 -6.20
CA GLY A 228 -10.51 29.15 -5.12
C GLY A 228 -11.58 29.20 -4.02
N THR A 229 -12.53 28.25 -3.99
CA THR A 229 -13.66 28.29 -3.04
C THR A 229 -13.42 27.53 -1.74
N GLY A 230 -12.33 26.76 -1.66
CA GLY A 230 -12.04 25.90 -0.52
C GLY A 230 -11.84 26.66 0.79
N THR A 231 -10.99 27.68 0.78
CA THR A 231 -10.74 28.57 1.90
C THR A 231 -11.70 29.75 1.83
N ALA A 232 -12.48 29.95 2.90
CA ALA A 232 -13.43 31.04 3.00
C ALA A 232 -12.78 32.40 2.66
N GLY A 233 -13.33 33.07 1.65
CA GLY A 233 -12.83 34.36 1.16
C GLY A 233 -11.71 34.28 0.12
N GLY A 234 -11.37 33.10 -0.40
CA GLY A 234 -10.45 32.92 -1.53
C GLY A 234 -8.97 33.18 -1.22
N ASN A 235 -8.57 33.02 0.04
CA ASN A 235 -7.18 33.27 0.50
C ASN A 235 -6.36 31.99 0.65
N GLY A 236 -6.79 30.87 0.05
CA GLY A 236 -6.16 29.56 0.21
C GLY A 236 -4.83 29.38 -0.52
N GLY A 237 -4.49 30.28 -1.44
CA GLY A 237 -3.26 30.21 -2.21
C GLY A 237 -3.44 30.68 -3.65
N PHE A 238 -2.92 29.89 -4.58
CA PHE A 238 -3.10 30.11 -6.02
C PHE A 238 -4.19 29.17 -6.56
N VAL A 239 -4.79 29.56 -7.67
CA VAL A 239 -5.82 28.79 -8.39
C VAL A 239 -5.29 28.45 -9.78
N TYR A 240 -5.50 27.23 -10.25
CA TYR A 240 -5.23 26.87 -11.64
C TYR A 240 -6.18 27.60 -12.57
N LEU A 241 -5.67 28.09 -13.70
CA LEU A 241 -6.45 28.84 -14.69
C LEU A 241 -6.65 28.07 -16.00
N ARG A 242 -5.86 27.02 -16.23
CA ARG A 242 -5.90 26.20 -17.46
C ARG A 242 -6.67 24.90 -17.28
N ASP A 243 -6.64 24.34 -16.08
CA ASP A 243 -7.22 23.03 -15.76
C ASP A 243 -8.22 23.21 -14.60
N SER A 244 -9.20 24.08 -14.81
CA SER A 244 -10.22 24.41 -13.80
C SER A 244 -11.45 25.10 -14.36
N VAL A 245 -12.44 25.42 -13.51
CA VAL A 245 -13.65 26.18 -13.89
C VAL A 245 -13.37 27.53 -14.57
N HIS A 246 -12.15 28.06 -14.43
CA HIS A 246 -11.74 29.31 -15.04
C HIS A 246 -11.23 29.16 -16.48
N ALA A 247 -11.01 27.91 -16.92
CA ALA A 247 -10.53 27.60 -18.26
C ALA A 247 -11.63 27.80 -19.32
N GLY A 248 -11.21 28.25 -20.52
CA GLY A 248 -12.11 28.37 -21.67
C GLY A 248 -12.35 27.05 -22.42
N VAL A 249 -11.50 26.05 -22.17
CA VAL A 249 -11.50 24.70 -22.74
C VAL A 249 -11.20 23.75 -21.57
N ALA A 250 -11.85 22.58 -21.52
CA ALA A 250 -11.72 21.58 -20.44
C ALA A 250 -11.84 22.16 -19.01
N PRO A 251 -12.97 22.81 -18.67
CA PRO A 251 -13.14 23.42 -17.36
C PRO A 251 -13.21 22.43 -16.20
N ASP A 252 -13.26 21.12 -16.48
CA ASP A 252 -13.23 20.05 -15.48
C ASP A 252 -11.82 19.82 -14.90
N GLY A 253 -10.78 20.14 -15.67
CA GLY A 253 -9.37 19.97 -15.28
C GLY A 253 -9.01 18.56 -14.83
N SER A 254 -9.81 17.55 -15.20
CA SER A 254 -9.73 16.16 -14.70
C SER A 254 -9.69 16.01 -13.17
N CYS A 255 -10.00 17.04 -12.39
CA CYS A 255 -9.86 17.00 -10.93
C CYS A 255 -10.82 15.98 -10.30
N ALA A 256 -12.04 15.89 -10.82
CA ALA A 256 -13.05 14.95 -10.36
C ALA A 256 -12.69 13.49 -10.65
N SER A 257 -11.82 13.21 -11.62
CA SER A 257 -11.39 11.85 -11.92
C SER A 257 -10.72 11.17 -10.71
N CYS A 258 -9.96 11.92 -9.91
CA CYS A 258 -9.30 11.41 -8.71
C CYS A 258 -10.07 11.74 -7.43
N HIS A 259 -10.75 12.90 -7.39
CA HIS A 259 -11.35 13.42 -6.16
C HIS A 259 -12.85 13.12 -6.00
N GLN A 260 -13.57 12.86 -7.09
CA GLN A 260 -14.99 12.48 -7.10
C GLN A 260 -15.23 11.34 -8.11
N PRO A 261 -14.45 10.24 -8.03
CA PRO A 261 -14.35 9.24 -9.09
C PRO A 261 -15.68 8.57 -9.44
N GLU A 262 -16.58 8.33 -8.48
CA GLU A 262 -17.90 7.75 -8.81
C GLU A 262 -18.66 8.63 -9.83
N GLY A 263 -18.69 9.95 -9.61
CA GLY A 263 -19.33 10.90 -10.53
C GLY A 263 -18.62 11.00 -11.87
N TRP A 264 -17.27 10.95 -11.86
CA TRP A 264 -16.47 10.93 -13.09
C TRP A 264 -16.69 9.65 -13.91
N ILE A 265 -16.71 8.48 -13.27
CA ILE A 265 -16.93 7.20 -13.96
C ILE A 265 -18.35 7.16 -14.55
N GLU A 266 -19.34 7.71 -13.85
CA GLU A 266 -20.71 7.84 -14.39
C GLU A 266 -20.72 8.74 -15.63
N GLN A 267 -20.12 9.93 -15.52
CA GLN A 267 -20.10 10.94 -16.58
C GLN A 267 -18.67 11.53 -16.71
N PRO A 268 -17.82 10.93 -17.57
CA PRO A 268 -16.45 11.40 -17.76
C PRO A 268 -16.38 12.87 -18.17
N PHE A 269 -15.29 13.55 -17.79
CA PHE A 269 -15.07 14.98 -18.04
C PHE A 269 -16.08 15.90 -17.34
N THR A 270 -16.73 15.40 -16.28
CA THR A 270 -17.56 16.23 -15.41
C THR A 270 -16.66 17.01 -14.44
N PRO A 271 -16.84 18.34 -14.33
CA PRO A 271 -16.21 19.18 -13.32
C PRO A 271 -16.41 18.69 -11.90
N LEU A 272 -15.53 19.10 -10.97
CA LEU A 272 -15.86 18.97 -9.54
C LEU A 272 -17.19 19.66 -9.25
N ALA A 273 -18.09 18.97 -8.54
CA ALA A 273 -19.30 19.59 -8.05
C ALA A 273 -18.95 20.77 -7.13
N PRO A 274 -19.67 21.90 -7.17
CA PRO A 274 -19.32 23.08 -6.39
C PRO A 274 -19.51 22.84 -4.89
N LEU A 275 -18.72 23.51 -4.04
CA LEU A 275 -18.95 23.52 -2.59
C LEU A 275 -20.19 24.33 -2.16
N SER A 276 -20.73 25.16 -3.07
CA SER A 276 -21.95 25.92 -2.80
C SER A 276 -23.19 25.02 -2.91
N GLY A 277 -23.87 24.81 -1.79
CA GLY A 277 -25.11 24.03 -1.73
C GLY A 277 -24.95 22.74 -0.93
N PRO A 278 -25.95 21.84 -0.99
CA PRO A 278 -25.82 20.51 -0.40
C PRO A 278 -24.78 19.69 -1.20
N PRO A 279 -23.89 18.93 -0.52
CA PRO A 279 -23.00 18.00 -1.19
C PRO A 279 -23.75 16.96 -2.02
N THR A 280 -23.12 16.54 -3.11
CA THR A 280 -23.53 15.37 -3.90
C THR A 280 -23.01 14.08 -3.29
N ASP A 281 -23.62 12.94 -3.63
CA ASP A 281 -23.14 11.63 -3.19
C ASP A 281 -21.66 11.38 -3.55
N ALA A 282 -21.23 11.78 -4.76
CA ALA A 282 -19.83 11.64 -5.18
C ALA A 282 -18.87 12.50 -4.33
N GLN A 283 -19.31 13.69 -3.90
CA GLN A 283 -18.55 14.53 -2.96
C GLN A 283 -18.43 13.88 -1.58
N GLU A 284 -19.55 13.37 -1.04
CA GLU A 284 -19.60 12.80 0.30
C GLU A 284 -18.83 11.47 0.42
N ARG A 285 -18.72 10.72 -0.70
CA ARG A 285 -18.06 9.42 -0.73
C ARG A 285 -16.59 9.50 -1.18
N GLY A 286 -16.18 10.55 -1.87
CA GLY A 286 -14.81 10.67 -2.40
C GLY A 286 -14.39 9.43 -3.19
N VAL A 287 -13.21 8.89 -2.88
CA VAL A 287 -12.74 7.59 -3.39
C VAL A 287 -13.35 6.49 -2.53
N SER A 288 -14.37 5.83 -3.05
CA SER A 288 -15.20 4.87 -2.34
C SER A 288 -14.76 3.41 -2.52
N CYS A 289 -15.44 2.48 -1.83
CA CYS A 289 -15.20 1.05 -1.96
C CYS A 289 -15.28 0.57 -3.43
N GLU A 290 -16.36 0.89 -4.14
CA GLU A 290 -16.55 0.42 -5.51
C GLU A 290 -15.67 1.13 -6.51
N THR A 291 -15.20 2.35 -6.23
CA THR A 291 -14.21 3.01 -7.08
C THR A 291 -12.99 2.10 -7.31
N CYS A 292 -12.45 1.51 -6.24
CA CYS A 292 -11.33 0.57 -6.34
C CYS A 292 -11.79 -0.85 -6.69
N HIS A 293 -12.82 -1.36 -6.00
CA HIS A 293 -13.26 -2.75 -6.15
C HIS A 293 -14.00 -3.05 -7.47
N LYS A 294 -14.16 -2.06 -8.36
CA LYS A 294 -14.66 -2.24 -9.73
C LYS A 294 -13.58 -2.08 -10.82
N ILE A 295 -12.31 -1.85 -10.46
CA ILE A 295 -11.21 -1.77 -11.43
C ILE A 295 -10.95 -3.16 -12.04
N ALA A 296 -11.40 -3.34 -13.28
CA ALA A 296 -11.22 -4.56 -14.06
C ALA A 296 -9.88 -4.60 -14.80
N ASP A 297 -9.35 -3.43 -15.14
CA ASP A 297 -8.06 -3.30 -15.82
C ASP A 297 -7.50 -1.88 -15.63
N VAL A 298 -6.19 -1.79 -15.47
CA VAL A 298 -5.43 -0.54 -15.63
C VAL A 298 -4.51 -0.76 -16.82
N ASP A 299 -4.56 0.11 -17.82
CA ASP A 299 -3.64 0.08 -18.95
C ASP A 299 -2.29 0.64 -18.49
N GLU A 300 -1.34 -0.27 -18.26
CA GLU A 300 0.00 0.09 -17.80
C GLU A 300 0.80 0.93 -18.81
N SER A 301 0.34 1.05 -20.07
CA SER A 301 0.92 1.95 -21.05
C SER A 301 0.40 3.39 -20.96
N GLN A 302 -0.63 3.62 -20.13
CA GLN A 302 -1.28 4.91 -19.91
C GLN A 302 -1.37 5.26 -18.41
N LEU A 303 -0.39 4.82 -17.60
CA LEU A 303 -0.35 5.15 -16.17
C LEU A 303 -0.23 6.64 -15.89
N ASP A 304 0.27 7.41 -16.85
CA ASP A 304 0.41 8.87 -16.75
C ASP A 304 -0.90 9.63 -17.02
N ALA A 305 -2.00 8.92 -17.32
CA ALA A 305 -3.31 9.51 -17.47
C ALA A 305 -3.83 10.05 -16.13
N THR A 306 -4.44 11.23 -16.14
CA THR A 306 -4.92 11.86 -14.91
C THR A 306 -6.20 11.20 -14.41
N GLY A 307 -6.08 10.17 -13.57
CA GLY A 307 -7.21 9.52 -12.91
C GLY A 307 -7.92 8.47 -13.77
N PHE A 308 -9.24 8.33 -13.55
CA PHE A 308 -10.10 7.37 -14.23
C PHE A 308 -10.45 7.81 -15.67
N ILE A 309 -9.45 8.13 -16.49
CA ILE A 309 -9.64 8.51 -17.90
C ILE A 309 -10.15 7.29 -18.69
N PRO A 310 -11.22 7.45 -19.50
CA PRO A 310 -11.70 6.38 -20.38
C PRO A 310 -10.60 5.87 -21.33
N GLY A 311 -10.36 4.57 -21.31
CA GLY A 311 -9.31 3.92 -22.11
C GLY A 311 -8.01 3.66 -21.33
N ALA A 312 -7.71 4.45 -20.29
CA ALA A 312 -6.60 4.17 -19.37
C ALA A 312 -7.02 3.22 -18.23
N VAL A 313 -8.27 3.31 -17.79
CA VAL A 313 -8.84 2.45 -16.74
C VAL A 313 -10.14 1.83 -17.21
N THR A 314 -10.29 0.52 -17.02
CA THR A 314 -11.56 -0.18 -17.23
C THR A 314 -12.24 -0.41 -15.89
N VAL A 315 -13.41 0.21 -15.70
CA VAL A 315 -14.27 -0.01 -14.53
C VAL A 315 -15.45 -0.88 -14.93
N GLN A 316 -15.68 -1.97 -14.20
CA GLN A 316 -16.82 -2.85 -14.47
C GLN A 316 -18.09 -2.31 -13.80
N ARG A 317 -19.09 -1.96 -14.61
CA ARG A 317 -20.43 -1.56 -14.14
C ARG A 317 -21.48 -2.58 -14.58
N PRO A 318 -21.57 -3.75 -13.93
CA PRO A 318 -22.51 -4.80 -14.33
C PRO A 318 -23.96 -4.37 -14.07
N ASP A 319 -24.90 -4.90 -14.86
CA ASP A 319 -26.25 -4.33 -14.97
C ASP A 319 -27.03 -4.21 -13.65
N THR A 320 -27.93 -3.24 -13.64
CA THR A 320 -28.86 -2.97 -12.52
C THR A 320 -30.09 -3.89 -12.50
N SER A 321 -30.24 -4.79 -13.48
CA SER A 321 -31.39 -5.68 -13.60
C SER A 321 -31.36 -6.84 -12.60
N GLY A 322 -30.20 -7.08 -11.98
CA GLY A 322 -29.98 -8.18 -11.03
C GLY A 322 -29.94 -9.55 -11.71
N LEU A 323 -29.72 -9.57 -13.03
CA LEU A 323 -29.55 -10.80 -13.84
C LEU A 323 -28.09 -11.19 -14.00
N ILE A 324 -27.16 -10.26 -13.73
CA ILE A 324 -25.71 -10.47 -13.77
C ILE A 324 -25.15 -10.33 -12.36
N ASP A 325 -24.23 -11.21 -11.98
CA ASP A 325 -23.53 -11.13 -10.71
C ASP A 325 -22.72 -9.83 -10.60
N GLN A 326 -22.83 -9.16 -9.45
CA GLN A 326 -22.02 -7.98 -9.13
C GLN A 326 -20.58 -8.41 -8.85
N VAL A 327 -19.65 -8.14 -9.78
CA VAL A 327 -18.22 -8.40 -9.54
C VAL A 327 -17.65 -7.45 -8.50
N MET A 328 -16.81 -7.99 -7.61
CA MET A 328 -15.91 -7.24 -6.74
C MET A 328 -14.49 -7.79 -6.92
N TYR A 329 -13.60 -6.92 -7.37
CA TYR A 329 -12.20 -7.24 -7.59
C TYR A 329 -11.40 -7.13 -6.29
N GLY A 330 -10.43 -8.02 -6.08
CA GLY A 330 -9.56 -7.98 -4.90
C GLY A 330 -8.28 -8.79 -5.10
N LEU A 331 -7.33 -8.66 -4.16
CA LEU A 331 -6.06 -9.40 -4.19
C LEU A 331 -6.17 -10.84 -3.67
N LEU A 332 -7.27 -11.17 -2.98
CA LEU A 332 -7.49 -12.50 -2.42
C LEU A 332 -7.99 -13.48 -3.49
N GLY A 333 -7.10 -14.37 -3.94
CA GLY A 333 -7.39 -15.42 -4.92
C GLY A 333 -8.09 -16.66 -4.37
N ASP A 334 -8.80 -16.54 -3.25
CA ASP A 334 -9.45 -17.65 -2.54
C ASP A 334 -10.84 -17.30 -1.96
N VAL A 335 -11.40 -16.17 -2.40
CA VAL A 335 -12.75 -15.74 -2.04
C VAL A 335 -13.75 -16.45 -2.96
N ASP A 336 -14.45 -17.46 -2.46
CA ASP A 336 -15.38 -18.28 -3.24
C ASP A 336 -16.87 -17.98 -3.00
N PHE A 337 -17.19 -17.22 -1.95
CA PHE A 337 -18.58 -16.98 -1.58
C PHE A 337 -19.24 -16.01 -2.56
N VAL A 338 -20.54 -16.21 -2.77
CA VAL A 338 -21.37 -15.40 -3.65
C VAL A 338 -22.53 -14.84 -2.85
N VAL A 339 -22.65 -13.52 -2.84
CA VAL A 339 -23.82 -12.83 -2.32
C VAL A 339 -24.60 -12.35 -3.54
N GLN A 340 -25.70 -13.04 -3.84
CA GLN A 340 -26.52 -12.78 -5.03
C GLN A 340 -26.87 -11.30 -5.13
N ASN A 341 -26.65 -10.72 -6.31
CA ASN A 341 -26.90 -9.31 -6.63
C ASN A 341 -26.10 -8.29 -5.80
N GLN A 342 -25.07 -8.72 -5.05
CA GLN A 342 -24.24 -7.81 -4.26
C GLN A 342 -22.74 -8.02 -4.49
N MET A 343 -22.27 -9.27 -4.50
CA MET A 343 -20.85 -9.55 -4.59
C MET A 343 -20.55 -10.95 -5.10
N ARG A 344 -19.66 -11.03 -6.08
CA ARG A 344 -18.93 -12.23 -6.48
C ARG A 344 -17.47 -11.87 -6.71
N GLY A 345 -16.57 -12.55 -6.00
CA GLY A 345 -15.14 -12.23 -6.00
C GLY A 345 -14.44 -12.55 -7.32
N SER A 346 -13.55 -11.66 -7.76
CA SER A 346 -12.60 -11.88 -8.85
C SER A 346 -11.21 -11.40 -8.44
N LEU A 347 -10.18 -12.19 -8.75
CA LEU A 347 -8.79 -11.80 -8.49
C LEU A 347 -8.37 -10.68 -9.45
N GLN A 348 -7.88 -9.58 -8.89
CA GLN A 348 -7.27 -8.48 -9.64
C GLN A 348 -5.88 -8.17 -9.09
N PRO A 349 -4.81 -8.68 -9.73
CA PRO A 349 -3.44 -8.43 -9.31
C PRO A 349 -3.04 -6.94 -9.33
N GLN A 350 -3.67 -6.14 -10.20
CA GLN A 350 -3.39 -4.70 -10.31
C GLN A 350 -3.93 -3.86 -9.15
N LEU A 351 -4.75 -4.42 -8.25
CA LEU A 351 -5.15 -3.75 -6.99
C LEU A 351 -4.02 -3.69 -5.95
N ALA A 352 -2.76 -3.70 -6.42
CA ALA A 352 -1.55 -3.54 -5.63
C ALA A 352 -0.92 -2.18 -5.90
N ALA A 353 -0.13 -2.02 -6.96
CA ALA A 353 0.55 -0.75 -7.26
C ALA A 353 -0.14 0.04 -8.38
N GLU A 354 -0.59 -0.65 -9.43
CA GLU A 354 -1.15 -0.06 -10.64
C GLU A 354 -2.48 0.67 -10.38
N ALA A 355 -3.35 0.10 -9.54
CA ALA A 355 -4.59 0.77 -9.14
C ALA A 355 -4.34 2.05 -8.33
N CYS A 356 -3.24 2.12 -7.57
CA CYS A 356 -2.85 3.34 -6.88
C CYS A 356 -2.33 4.39 -7.89
N ALA A 357 -1.59 3.93 -8.91
CA ALA A 357 -1.04 4.79 -9.95
C ALA A 357 -2.12 5.57 -10.70
N VAL A 358 -3.33 5.03 -10.86
CA VAL A 358 -4.48 5.73 -11.46
C VAL A 358 -4.62 7.17 -10.97
N CYS A 359 -4.46 7.41 -9.67
CA CYS A 359 -4.51 8.77 -9.09
C CYS A 359 -3.14 9.29 -8.64
N HIS A 360 -2.14 8.42 -8.51
CA HIS A 360 -0.83 8.74 -7.93
C HIS A 360 0.34 8.77 -8.93
N GLU A 361 0.03 8.71 -10.23
CA GLU A 361 0.94 8.93 -11.35
C GLU A 361 0.15 9.71 -12.40
N TYR A 362 0.62 10.89 -12.82
CA TYR A 362 0.04 11.58 -13.97
C TYR A 362 0.90 12.73 -14.48
N ASN A 363 0.77 12.96 -15.79
CA ASN A 363 1.26 14.14 -16.48
C ASN A 363 0.12 15.13 -16.74
N SER A 364 0.47 16.39 -16.98
CA SER A 364 -0.47 17.36 -17.52
C SER A 364 -0.87 17.01 -18.96
N ASP A 365 -2.10 17.35 -19.33
CA ASP A 365 -2.62 17.33 -20.71
C ASP A 365 -2.89 18.79 -21.17
N PRO A 366 -1.90 19.47 -21.78
CA PRO A 366 -1.97 20.91 -22.01
C PRO A 366 -2.91 21.33 -23.15
N ASP A 367 -3.24 20.43 -24.08
CA ASP A 367 -4.11 20.68 -25.23
C ASP A 367 -5.45 19.91 -25.20
N HIS A 368 -5.64 19.09 -24.15
CA HIS A 368 -6.90 18.45 -23.75
C HIS A 368 -7.38 17.39 -24.75
N ASP A 369 -6.46 16.63 -25.35
CA ASP A 369 -6.76 15.56 -26.30
C ASP A 369 -6.70 14.14 -25.70
N ASN A 370 -6.35 14.02 -24.40
CA ASN A 370 -6.08 12.80 -23.65
C ASN A 370 -4.81 12.04 -24.06
N ASP A 371 -3.86 12.69 -24.72
CA ASP A 371 -2.47 12.22 -24.83
C ASP A 371 -1.62 12.84 -23.71
N PHE A 372 -1.43 12.07 -22.64
CA PHE A 372 -0.63 12.50 -21.48
C PHE A 372 0.88 12.29 -21.67
N ASN A 373 1.30 11.81 -22.84
CA ASN A 373 2.66 11.37 -23.13
C ASN A 373 3.28 12.09 -24.33
N GLU A 374 2.93 13.37 -24.50
CA GLU A 374 3.48 14.23 -25.55
C GLU A 374 4.62 15.14 -25.04
N PRO A 375 5.43 15.76 -25.93
CA PRO A 375 6.54 16.62 -25.51
C PRO A 375 6.15 17.86 -24.69
N SER A 376 4.88 18.29 -24.74
CA SER A 376 4.35 19.39 -23.94
C SER A 376 3.85 18.95 -22.56
N SER A 377 3.58 17.66 -22.35
CA SER A 377 3.18 17.11 -21.08
C SER A 377 4.30 17.24 -20.06
N ILE A 378 3.96 17.72 -18.86
CA ILE A 378 4.89 17.88 -17.75
C ILE A 378 4.40 16.97 -16.61
N PRO A 379 5.29 16.21 -15.96
CA PRO A 379 4.91 15.43 -14.79
C PRO A 379 4.35 16.31 -13.69
N ALA A 380 3.16 15.93 -13.21
CA ALA A 380 2.49 16.59 -12.09
C ALA A 380 2.55 15.73 -10.82
N GLN A 381 2.57 14.40 -10.97
CA GLN A 381 2.86 13.47 -9.89
C GLN A 381 3.54 12.21 -10.44
N GLU A 382 4.64 11.80 -9.83
CA GLU A 382 5.49 10.69 -10.29
C GLU A 382 5.65 9.57 -9.24
N THR A 383 4.71 9.46 -8.29
CA THR A 383 4.87 8.59 -7.11
C THR A 383 5.01 7.11 -7.49
N TYR A 384 4.30 6.64 -8.51
CA TYR A 384 4.42 5.26 -8.96
C TYR A 384 5.76 5.03 -9.65
N SER A 385 6.18 5.94 -10.53
CA SER A 385 7.48 5.83 -11.21
C SER A 385 8.66 5.93 -10.24
N GLU A 386 8.58 6.77 -9.22
CA GLU A 386 9.55 6.82 -8.12
C GLU A 386 9.63 5.48 -7.38
N TRP A 387 8.49 4.89 -7.04
CA TRP A 387 8.41 3.57 -6.40
C TRP A 387 9.00 2.47 -7.27
N LYS A 388 8.58 2.42 -8.54
CA LYS A 388 9.02 1.42 -9.52
C LYS A 388 10.53 1.44 -9.75
N ASN A 389 11.14 2.62 -9.67
CA ASN A 389 12.59 2.80 -9.82
C ASN A 389 13.38 2.62 -8.51
N SER A 390 12.70 2.32 -7.39
CA SER A 390 13.32 2.04 -6.10
C SER A 390 13.56 0.55 -5.86
N PRO A 391 14.35 0.17 -4.83
CA PRO A 391 14.45 -1.22 -4.39
C PRO A 391 13.13 -1.84 -3.88
N TYR A 392 12.09 -1.04 -3.62
CA TYR A 392 10.77 -1.52 -3.19
C TYR A 392 9.88 -1.88 -4.38
N GLY A 393 10.13 -1.31 -5.56
CA GLY A 393 9.41 -1.62 -6.80
C GLY A 393 9.96 -2.83 -7.56
N ASP A 394 11.14 -3.33 -7.20
CA ASP A 394 11.76 -4.50 -7.83
C ASP A 394 11.30 -5.80 -7.15
N PRO A 395 10.48 -6.65 -7.80
CA PRO A 395 9.96 -7.90 -7.22
C PRO A 395 11.04 -8.94 -6.91
N THR A 396 12.29 -8.73 -7.38
CA THR A 396 13.43 -9.60 -7.09
C THR A 396 14.27 -9.10 -5.92
N HIS A 397 14.06 -7.86 -5.48
CA HIS A 397 14.82 -7.27 -4.40
C HIS A 397 14.24 -7.68 -3.03
N ALA A 398 15.10 -7.81 -2.03
CA ALA A 398 14.70 -8.25 -0.68
C ALA A 398 13.81 -7.23 0.07
N LEU A 399 13.76 -5.99 -0.41
CA LEU A 399 12.92 -4.91 0.13
C LEU A 399 11.61 -4.72 -0.64
N PHE A 400 11.32 -5.57 -1.64
CA PHE A 400 10.08 -5.45 -2.42
C PHE A 400 8.86 -5.34 -1.50
N GLN A 401 8.12 -4.25 -1.66
CA GLN A 401 6.86 -3.98 -0.99
C GLN A 401 6.02 -3.16 -1.96
N THR A 402 4.76 -3.54 -2.12
CA THR A 402 3.79 -2.79 -2.92
C THR A 402 3.19 -1.63 -2.12
N CYS A 403 2.45 -0.75 -2.79
CA CYS A 403 1.72 0.33 -2.15
C CYS A 403 0.81 -0.18 -1.02
N VAL A 404 0.09 -1.29 -1.25
CA VAL A 404 -0.82 -1.89 -0.26
C VAL A 404 -0.09 -2.53 0.92
N ASP A 405 1.14 -3.01 0.74
CA ASP A 405 1.94 -3.58 1.83
C ASP A 405 2.35 -2.50 2.85
N CYS A 406 2.61 -1.26 2.39
CA CYS A 406 3.00 -0.14 3.24
C CYS A 406 1.82 0.73 3.71
N HIS A 407 0.87 1.04 2.83
CA HIS A 407 -0.21 1.99 3.11
C HIS A 407 -1.51 1.33 3.57
N MET A 408 -1.67 0.03 3.33
CA MET A 408 -2.83 -0.76 3.74
C MET A 408 -2.41 -1.94 4.63
N THR A 409 -1.58 -1.64 5.64
CA THR A 409 -1.00 -2.67 6.51
C THR A 409 -2.07 -3.52 7.21
N PRO A 410 -1.77 -4.78 7.54
CA PRO A 410 -2.62 -5.59 8.40
C PRO A 410 -2.96 -4.88 9.73
N PHE A 411 -4.24 -4.85 10.09
CA PHE A 411 -4.74 -4.10 11.24
C PHE A 411 -4.89 -4.92 12.53
N ALA A 412 -4.61 -6.23 12.49
CA ALA A 412 -4.79 -7.14 13.61
C ALA A 412 -3.57 -8.04 13.84
N THR A 413 -3.41 -8.51 15.07
CA THR A 413 -2.43 -9.55 15.43
C THR A 413 -3.04 -10.94 15.57
N GLU A 414 -4.38 -11.02 15.68
CA GLU A 414 -5.15 -12.25 15.84
C GLU A 414 -6.00 -12.52 14.59
N PRO A 415 -6.32 -13.79 14.28
CA PRO A 415 -7.06 -14.16 13.07
C PRO A 415 -8.32 -13.32 12.84
N VAL A 416 -8.45 -12.81 11.63
CA VAL A 416 -9.47 -11.82 11.26
C VAL A 416 -10.62 -12.49 10.53
N ASP A 417 -11.84 -12.14 10.91
CA ASP A 417 -13.00 -12.39 10.07
C ASP A 417 -13.13 -11.25 9.05
N ALA A 418 -12.81 -11.56 7.79
CA ALA A 418 -12.85 -10.56 6.72
C ALA A 418 -14.29 -10.22 6.30
N CYS A 419 -15.28 -11.07 6.60
CA CYS A 419 -16.68 -10.85 6.23
C CYS A 419 -17.60 -11.31 7.36
N ALA A 420 -18.11 -10.35 8.14
CA ALA A 420 -18.95 -10.58 9.32
C ALA A 420 -20.31 -11.24 9.01
N ALA A 421 -20.69 -11.31 7.73
CA ALA A 421 -21.92 -11.97 7.29
C ALA A 421 -21.76 -13.49 7.05
N LEU A 422 -20.53 -14.02 7.05
CA LEU A 422 -20.29 -15.45 6.86
C LEU A 422 -20.55 -16.25 8.14
N PHE A 423 -21.26 -17.37 8.00
CA PHE A 423 -21.45 -18.32 9.09
C PHE A 423 -21.21 -19.78 8.62
N PRO A 424 -20.32 -20.54 9.29
CA PRO A 424 -19.43 -20.10 10.37
C PRO A 424 -18.38 -19.06 9.87
N PRO A 425 -17.82 -18.22 10.76
CA PRO A 425 -16.82 -17.22 10.37
C PRO A 425 -15.61 -17.84 9.65
N LEU A 426 -15.16 -17.18 8.58
CA LEU A 426 -13.96 -17.60 7.84
C LEU A 426 -12.74 -16.81 8.36
N LEU A 427 -12.13 -17.32 9.41
CA LEU A 427 -10.96 -16.69 10.02
C LEU A 427 -9.73 -16.82 9.12
N ARG A 428 -9.00 -15.72 8.94
CA ARG A 428 -7.82 -15.63 8.08
C ARG A 428 -6.61 -15.20 8.87
N ALA A 429 -5.41 -15.56 8.39
CA ALA A 429 -4.18 -15.01 8.93
C ALA A 429 -4.20 -13.47 8.79
N PRO A 430 -3.86 -12.70 9.84
CA PRO A 430 -4.00 -11.25 9.80
C PRO A 430 -3.22 -10.60 8.68
N SER A 431 -2.03 -11.14 8.36
CA SER A 431 -1.17 -10.68 7.27
C SER A 431 -1.78 -10.77 5.87
N THR A 432 -2.94 -11.43 5.72
CA THR A 432 -3.65 -11.55 4.44
C THR A 432 -4.80 -10.57 4.29
N VAL A 433 -5.15 -9.84 5.35
CA VAL A 433 -6.27 -8.90 5.35
C VAL A 433 -5.72 -7.50 5.59
N HIS A 434 -5.79 -6.69 4.55
CA HIS A 434 -5.29 -5.32 4.53
C HIS A 434 -6.24 -4.33 5.21
N GLY A 435 -5.69 -3.35 5.92
CA GLY A 435 -6.43 -2.20 6.43
C GLY A 435 -6.87 -1.26 5.31
N HIS A 436 -7.91 -0.47 5.55
CA HIS A 436 -8.46 0.49 4.58
C HIS A 436 -8.40 1.93 5.11
N ASP A 437 -7.54 2.20 6.09
CA ASP A 437 -7.25 3.53 6.61
C ASP A 437 -6.30 4.31 5.69
N ILE A 438 -5.57 3.59 4.83
CA ILE A 438 -4.74 4.10 3.73
C ILE A 438 -3.84 5.23 4.23
N GLN A 439 -2.97 4.88 5.18
CA GLN A 439 -2.19 5.85 5.95
C GLN A 439 -1.17 6.56 5.06
N GLY A 440 -1.11 7.88 5.16
CA GLY A 440 -0.15 8.71 4.46
C GLY A 440 0.56 9.67 5.41
N THR A 441 0.41 10.98 5.19
CA THR A 441 0.96 12.09 5.98
C THR A 441 0.45 12.12 7.44
N THR A 442 0.78 11.11 8.23
CA THR A 442 0.61 11.05 9.68
C THR A 442 1.92 11.45 10.36
N PRO A 443 1.90 11.93 11.62
CA PRO A 443 3.14 12.21 12.35
C PRO A 443 4.10 11.02 12.36
N THR A 444 3.60 9.80 12.59
CA THR A 444 4.41 8.58 12.56
C THR A 444 5.08 8.34 11.22
N PHE A 445 4.37 8.48 10.09
CA PHE A 445 4.98 8.31 8.77
C PHE A 445 5.99 9.40 8.46
N LEU A 446 5.69 10.66 8.80
CA LEU A 446 6.58 11.79 8.55
C LEU A 446 7.87 11.73 9.38
N GLU A 447 7.77 11.40 10.67
CA GLU A 447 8.92 11.28 11.57
C GLU A 447 9.86 10.12 11.18
N ASN A 448 9.34 9.10 10.49
CA ASN A 448 10.11 7.93 10.08
C ASN A 448 10.38 7.87 8.57
N ALA A 449 10.12 8.95 7.81
CA ALA A 449 10.30 8.95 6.35
C ALA A 449 11.78 9.00 5.93
N VAL A 450 12.62 9.66 6.73
CA VAL A 450 14.05 9.86 6.45
C VAL A 450 14.88 9.69 7.71
N THR A 451 16.12 9.24 7.54
CA THR A 451 17.14 9.27 8.59
C THR A 451 17.94 10.57 8.50
N LEU A 452 17.91 11.40 9.57
CA LEU A 452 18.78 12.59 9.71
C LEU A 452 19.95 12.29 10.65
N THR A 453 21.18 12.43 10.15
CA THR A 453 22.42 12.37 10.95
C THR A 453 23.06 13.75 11.00
N LEU A 454 23.36 14.23 12.21
CA LEU A 454 24.08 15.48 12.44
C LEU A 454 25.42 15.22 13.11
N ASN A 455 26.50 15.71 12.50
CA ASN A 455 27.84 15.69 13.08
C ASN A 455 28.30 17.13 13.31
N ALA A 456 28.61 17.48 14.55
CA ALA A 456 29.11 18.80 14.90
C ALA A 456 30.57 18.72 15.35
N SER A 457 31.41 19.62 14.84
CA SER A 457 32.81 19.72 15.25
C SER A 457 33.24 21.18 15.33
N GLN A 458 34.07 21.50 16.32
CA GLN A 458 34.66 22.83 16.42
C GLN A 458 35.91 22.92 15.54
N VAL A 459 35.94 23.89 14.63
CA VAL A 459 37.07 24.18 13.72
C VAL A 459 37.54 25.61 13.97
N GLY A 460 38.55 25.76 14.82
CA GLY A 460 39.01 27.08 15.27
C GLY A 460 37.92 27.78 16.10
N ASP A 461 37.53 28.97 15.67
CA ASP A 461 36.43 29.72 16.28
C ASP A 461 35.07 29.37 15.65
N GLU A 462 34.99 28.37 14.76
CA GLU A 462 33.74 28.02 14.09
C GLU A 462 33.14 26.70 14.59
N LEU A 463 31.80 26.62 14.60
CA LEU A 463 31.10 25.34 14.71
C LEU A 463 30.77 24.85 13.29
N ALA A 464 31.42 23.77 12.86
CA ALA A 464 31.13 23.10 11.60
C ALA A 464 30.09 21.99 11.85
N ILE A 465 29.01 22.01 11.07
CA ILE A 465 27.93 21.02 11.14
C ILE A 465 27.83 20.34 9.78
N ASP A 466 27.90 19.01 9.80
CA ASP A 466 27.64 18.15 8.67
C ASP A 466 26.29 17.45 8.90
N ALA A 467 25.39 17.59 7.92
CA ALA A 467 24.02 17.10 7.99
C ALA A 467 23.76 16.16 6.81
N GLU A 468 23.49 14.90 7.12
CA GLU A 468 23.13 13.88 6.14
C GLU A 468 21.66 13.52 6.31
N ILE A 469 20.89 13.64 5.23
CA ILE A 469 19.50 13.17 5.16
C ILE A 469 19.46 12.01 4.17
N LEU A 470 19.01 10.84 4.64
CA LEU A 470 18.87 9.65 3.83
C LEU A 470 17.40 9.24 3.73
N ASN A 471 16.91 9.07 2.50
CA ASN A 471 15.64 8.41 2.23
C ASN A 471 15.86 6.89 2.18
N ASP A 472 15.66 6.22 3.31
CA ASP A 472 15.88 4.78 3.49
C ASP A 472 14.67 4.05 4.08
N GLN A 473 13.53 4.72 4.21
CA GLN A 473 12.32 4.17 4.82
C GLN A 473 11.07 4.31 3.93
N THR A 474 11.19 4.90 2.73
CA THR A 474 10.09 5.00 1.77
C THR A 474 10.47 4.42 0.42
N GLY A 475 9.46 3.85 -0.27
CA GLY A 475 9.62 3.35 -1.63
C GLY A 475 9.70 4.44 -2.69
N HIS A 476 9.26 5.66 -2.41
CA HIS A 476 9.20 6.78 -3.36
C HIS A 476 10.07 7.96 -2.86
N SER A 477 10.05 9.10 -3.55
CA SER A 477 10.75 10.31 -3.09
C SER A 477 10.18 10.85 -1.77
N VAL A 478 10.96 11.65 -1.04
CA VAL A 478 10.49 12.39 0.15
C VAL A 478 10.77 13.88 0.01
N PRO A 479 9.73 14.73 -0.07
CA PRO A 479 8.32 14.37 -0.27
C PRO A 479 8.04 13.89 -1.71
N SER A 480 7.09 12.96 -1.87
CA SER A 480 6.47 12.60 -3.14
C SER A 480 5.04 13.18 -3.22
N GLY A 481 4.36 12.98 -4.34
CA GLY A 481 2.98 13.42 -4.57
C GLY A 481 2.92 14.72 -5.36
N VAL A 482 1.85 15.50 -5.14
CA VAL A 482 1.68 16.81 -5.79
C VAL A 482 2.90 17.72 -5.60
N THR A 483 3.29 18.41 -6.67
CA THR A 483 4.53 19.21 -6.79
C THR A 483 4.72 20.34 -5.76
N LEU A 484 3.70 20.65 -4.95
CA LEU A 484 3.74 21.71 -3.95
C LEU A 484 4.40 21.28 -2.62
N ARG A 485 4.57 19.97 -2.41
CA ARG A 485 5.16 19.44 -1.19
C ARG A 485 6.65 19.75 -1.15
N ASN A 486 7.12 20.21 0.00
CA ASN A 486 8.52 20.55 0.22
C ASN A 486 8.97 20.13 1.61
N MET A 487 10.27 19.86 1.76
CA MET A 487 10.93 19.62 3.04
C MET A 487 12.10 20.60 3.16
N ILE A 488 12.16 21.32 4.28
CA ILE A 488 13.16 22.36 4.53
C ILE A 488 13.98 21.97 5.75
N LEU A 489 15.29 21.82 5.59
CA LEU A 489 16.22 21.65 6.71
C LEU A 489 16.53 23.02 7.33
N LYS A 490 16.33 23.15 8.65
CA LYS A 490 16.72 24.34 9.41
C LYS A 490 17.64 23.95 10.56
N ILE A 491 18.89 24.38 10.51
CA ILE A 491 19.87 24.17 11.57
C ILE A 491 20.00 25.46 12.39
N SER A 492 19.92 25.33 13.71
CA SER A 492 20.13 26.43 14.65
C SER A 492 21.00 25.93 15.80
N ALA A 493 22.13 26.60 16.06
CA ALA A 493 22.95 26.30 17.23
C ALA A 493 22.93 27.47 18.21
N THR A 494 22.97 27.13 19.49
CA THR A 494 22.94 28.08 20.60
C THR A 494 24.16 27.91 21.49
N ASP A 495 24.61 29.01 22.09
CA ASP A 495 25.58 28.92 23.18
C ASP A 495 24.94 28.37 24.47
N ALA A 496 25.74 28.19 25.52
CA ALA A 496 25.27 27.70 26.82
C ALA A 496 24.31 28.65 27.55
N GLN A 497 24.08 29.86 27.04
CA GLN A 497 23.13 30.85 27.55
C GLN A 497 21.85 30.90 26.71
N GLY A 498 21.76 30.10 25.64
CA GLY A 498 20.64 30.08 24.71
C GLY A 498 20.73 31.16 23.62
N THR A 499 21.85 31.86 23.49
CA THR A 499 22.05 32.84 22.41
C THR A 499 22.26 32.10 21.10
N VAL A 500 21.41 32.36 20.10
CA VAL A 500 21.57 31.81 18.76
C VAL A 500 22.87 32.32 18.16
N LEU A 501 23.72 31.39 17.74
CA LEU A 501 24.96 31.70 17.04
C LEU A 501 24.62 32.12 15.59
N SER A 502 25.40 33.00 14.98
CA SER A 502 25.14 33.48 13.60
C SER A 502 25.68 32.53 12.55
N GLN A 503 24.86 32.01 11.62
CA GLN A 503 25.34 31.21 10.48
C GLN A 503 26.23 32.08 9.57
N ASN A 504 27.46 31.65 9.32
CA ASN A 504 28.42 32.44 8.54
C ASN A 504 28.63 31.90 7.11
N SER A 505 28.41 30.60 6.87
CA SER A 505 28.29 30.01 5.55
C SER A 505 27.59 28.65 5.58
N GLY A 506 27.23 28.12 4.40
CA GLY A 506 26.42 26.91 4.25
C GLY A 506 24.98 27.24 3.84
N ASP A 507 24.23 26.22 3.44
CA ASP A 507 22.79 26.32 3.17
C ASP A 507 21.97 26.37 4.46
#